data_AF-R5KM07-F1
#
_entry.id   AF-R5KM07-F1
#
_cell.length_a   1.000
_cell.length_b   1.000
_cell.length_c   1.000
_cell.angle_alpha   90.00
_cell.angle_beta   90.00
_cell.angle_gamma   90.00
#
_symmetry.space_group_name_H-M   'P 1'
#
loop_
_entity.id
_entity.type
_entity.pdbx_description
1 polymer ?
#
loop_
_entity_poly.entity_id
_entity_poly.type
_entity_poly.pdbx_seq_one_letter_code
_entity_poly.pdbx_strand_id
1 'polypeptide(L)'
;MKRPIELADISRYRGELMGLAMIFVMLFHVWLPKSNPMYGLVRCGNVGVDIFLFLSGIGLWYSWTKNPSLKHFFKRRYARVYPAWLVMACLFYIPNYINCPDGGYSPDIPNLIANILVGWSFWRIDDLTFWFVPSIMMLYTFAPAYMNLIQRHPSYRWLPALAMVLAVMVQYYPPVHGAVGHLEIFFSRIPIFLLGINCGTLVKEKRTVEGASIWLMALAFVMSLAMCVEFEESWRGRFPLFLERMVYIPLTVSGVLLMSQMLRHTPQAVKRALAFVGTISLEIYLIHIQFVLKYITPYKLGYCLTALTMIAVSLVLAWILHKIVALVEAKARIG
;
A
#
# COMPACT_ATOMS: atom_id res chain seq x y z
N MET A 1 -0.68 -8.94 35.80
CA MET A 1 0.15 -8.97 34.57
C MET A 1 -0.72 -8.68 33.37
N LYS A 2 -0.29 -7.79 32.45
CA LYS A 2 -1.03 -7.55 31.20
C LYS A 2 -0.99 -8.81 30.33
N ARG A 3 -2.09 -9.13 29.64
CA ARG A 3 -2.16 -10.27 28.70
C ARG A 3 -1.07 -10.12 27.63
N PRO A 4 -0.33 -11.19 27.28
CA PRO A 4 0.63 -11.15 26.19
C PRO A 4 0.00 -10.71 24.87
N ILE A 5 0.77 -9.96 24.08
CA ILE A 5 0.38 -9.51 22.75
C ILE A 5 0.68 -10.65 21.78
N GLU A 6 -0.34 -11.21 21.12
CA GLU A 6 -0.17 -12.29 20.15
C GLU A 6 0.10 -11.70 18.76
N LEU A 7 1.29 -11.93 18.20
CA LEU A 7 1.60 -11.43 16.84
C LEU A 7 0.70 -12.08 15.77
N ALA A 8 0.14 -13.26 16.06
CA ALA A 8 -0.86 -13.92 15.23
C ALA A 8 -2.11 -13.05 14.96
N ASP A 9 -2.41 -12.06 15.81
CA ASP A 9 -3.53 -11.15 15.58
C ASP A 9 -3.39 -10.32 14.32
N ILE A 10 -2.16 -9.99 13.90
CA ILE A 10 -1.92 -9.25 12.66
C ILE A 10 -2.49 -10.05 11.48
N SER A 11 -2.29 -11.37 11.48
CA SER A 11 -2.89 -12.24 10.45
C SER A 11 -4.38 -12.46 10.68
N ARG A 12 -4.85 -12.52 11.93
CA ARG A 12 -6.27 -12.70 12.28
C ARG A 12 -7.13 -11.54 11.78
N TYR A 13 -6.65 -10.31 11.95
CA TYR A 13 -7.34 -9.08 11.57
C TYR A 13 -6.81 -8.45 10.28
N ARG A 14 -6.13 -9.24 9.44
CA ARG A 14 -5.48 -8.72 8.22
C ARG A 14 -6.46 -7.99 7.30
N GLY A 15 -7.67 -8.51 7.15
CA GLY A 15 -8.69 -7.87 6.30
C GLY A 15 -9.09 -6.50 6.82
N GLU A 16 -9.34 -6.41 8.13
CA GLU A 16 -9.70 -5.18 8.83
C GLU A 16 -8.59 -4.13 8.77
N LEU A 17 -7.34 -4.56 8.98
CA LEU A 17 -6.17 -3.67 8.90
C LEU A 17 -5.97 -3.13 7.48
N MET A 18 -6.17 -3.95 6.44
CA MET A 18 -6.18 -3.48 5.04
C MET A 18 -7.31 -2.50 4.77
N GLY A 19 -8.48 -2.70 5.40
CA GLY A 19 -9.61 -1.78 5.31
C GLY A 19 -9.31 -0.41 5.91
N LEU A 20 -8.74 -0.39 7.12
CA LEU A 20 -8.27 0.83 7.78
C LEU A 20 -7.22 1.56 6.94
N ALA A 21 -6.24 0.81 6.41
CA ALA A 21 -5.22 1.36 5.52
C ALA A 21 -5.82 2.01 4.27
N MET A 22 -6.82 1.39 3.65
CA MET A 22 -7.50 1.98 2.48
C MET A 22 -8.24 3.27 2.85
N ILE A 23 -8.89 3.31 4.01
CA ILE A 23 -9.56 4.52 4.49
C ILE A 23 -8.54 5.65 4.69
N PHE A 24 -7.38 5.37 5.30
CA PHE A 24 -6.32 6.37 5.46
C PHE A 24 -5.83 6.92 4.12
N VAL A 25 -5.60 6.05 3.13
CA VAL A 25 -5.19 6.46 1.78
C VAL A 25 -6.28 7.30 1.10
N MET A 26 -7.55 6.93 1.23
CA MET A 26 -8.66 7.72 0.68
C MET A 26 -8.71 9.12 1.30
N LEU A 27 -8.69 9.22 2.63
CA LEU A 27 -8.72 10.50 3.34
C LEU A 27 -7.53 11.39 2.97
N PHE A 28 -6.35 10.79 2.81
CA PHE A 28 -5.13 11.48 2.37
C PHE A 28 -5.26 12.21 1.01
N HIS A 29 -6.04 11.65 0.08
CA HIS A 29 -6.22 12.24 -1.26
C HIS A 29 -7.23 13.38 -1.30
N VAL A 30 -8.11 13.50 -0.30
CA VAL A 30 -9.05 14.62 -0.22
C VAL A 30 -8.27 15.88 0.14
N TRP A 31 -8.40 16.91 -0.70
CA TRP A 31 -7.70 18.16 -0.47
C TRP A 31 -8.17 18.83 0.83
N LEU A 32 -7.21 19.24 1.65
CA LEU A 32 -7.40 20.04 2.85
C LEU A 32 -6.40 21.21 2.83
N PRO A 33 -6.81 22.45 3.12
CA PRO A 33 -5.89 23.58 3.14
C PRO A 33 -4.92 23.45 4.32
N LYS A 34 -3.69 23.91 4.13
CA LYS A 34 -2.65 23.93 5.18
C LYS A 34 -3.02 24.79 6.39
N SER A 35 -3.96 25.74 6.23
CA SER A 35 -4.50 26.52 7.35
C SER A 35 -5.38 25.70 8.30
N ASN A 36 -5.79 24.49 7.92
CA ASN A 36 -6.57 23.61 8.79
C ASN A 36 -5.64 22.86 9.77
N PRO A 37 -5.91 22.86 11.09
CA PRO A 37 -5.08 22.15 12.08
C PRO A 37 -4.93 20.64 11.87
N MET A 38 -5.81 20.02 11.06
CA MET A 38 -5.76 18.59 10.74
C MET A 38 -4.95 18.28 9.48
N TYR A 39 -4.36 19.28 8.82
CA TYR A 39 -3.63 19.10 7.57
C TYR A 39 -2.55 18.02 7.69
N GLY A 40 -1.58 18.18 8.59
CA GLY A 40 -0.50 17.22 8.78
C GLY A 40 -1.00 15.81 9.09
N LEU A 41 -2.02 15.68 9.94
CA LEU A 41 -2.60 14.39 10.30
C LEU A 41 -3.27 13.70 9.10
N VAL A 42 -4.02 14.43 8.30
CA VAL A 42 -4.66 13.89 7.08
C VAL A 42 -3.60 13.49 6.06
N ARG A 43 -2.54 14.30 5.91
CA ARG A 43 -1.42 14.02 5.02
C ARG A 43 -0.62 12.76 5.43
N CYS A 44 -0.55 12.46 6.73
CA CYS A 44 0.01 11.20 7.21
C CYS A 44 -0.77 9.95 6.75
N GLY A 45 -1.99 10.09 6.22
CA GLY A 45 -2.77 8.96 5.70
C GLY A 45 -2.08 8.17 4.58
N ASN A 46 -1.05 8.73 3.95
CA ASN A 46 -0.12 8.05 3.04
C ASN A 46 0.59 6.83 3.69
N VAL A 47 0.69 6.78 5.03
CA VAL A 47 1.17 5.59 5.78
C VAL A 47 0.32 4.33 5.50
N GLY A 48 -0.93 4.49 5.04
CA GLY A 48 -1.77 3.37 4.63
C GLY A 48 -1.09 2.49 3.57
N VAL A 49 -0.28 3.08 2.68
CA VAL A 49 0.50 2.32 1.69
C VAL A 49 1.54 1.41 2.35
N ASP A 50 2.19 1.86 3.41
CA ASP A 50 3.15 1.03 4.16
C ASP A 50 2.47 -0.09 4.91
N ILE A 51 1.28 0.16 5.47
CA ILE A 51 0.46 -0.88 6.06
C ILE A 51 0.12 -1.95 5.01
N PHE A 52 -0.27 -1.54 3.79
CA PHE A 52 -0.51 -2.48 2.68
C PHE A 52 0.72 -3.32 2.34
N LEU A 53 1.89 -2.69 2.22
CA LEU A 53 3.14 -3.38 1.88
C LEU A 53 3.60 -4.34 2.99
N PHE A 54 3.52 -3.90 4.24
CA PHE A 54 3.86 -4.70 5.41
C PHE A 54 2.96 -5.95 5.51
N LEU A 55 1.64 -5.76 5.46
CA LEU A 55 0.66 -6.85 5.52
C LEU A 55 0.68 -7.74 4.26
N SER A 56 1.10 -7.21 3.12
CA SER A 56 1.37 -7.99 1.91
C SER A 56 2.57 -8.90 2.13
N GLY A 57 3.70 -8.39 2.64
CA GLY A 57 4.88 -9.17 2.98
C GLY A 57 4.57 -10.35 3.92
N ILE A 58 3.79 -10.10 4.98
CA ILE A 58 3.32 -11.16 5.89
C ILE A 58 2.52 -12.22 5.13
N GLY A 59 1.57 -11.80 4.30
CA GLY A 59 0.74 -12.72 3.50
C GLY A 59 1.54 -13.55 2.49
N LEU A 60 2.59 -12.97 1.90
CA LEU A 60 3.48 -13.67 0.98
C LEU A 60 4.24 -14.79 1.68
N TRP A 61 4.74 -14.55 2.89
CA TRP A 61 5.43 -15.57 3.69
C TRP A 61 4.55 -16.80 3.93
N TYR A 62 3.29 -16.60 4.34
CA TYR A 62 2.33 -17.68 4.52
C TYR A 62 2.08 -18.47 3.23
N SER A 63 1.89 -17.76 2.12
CA SER A 63 1.63 -18.42 0.85
C SER A 63 2.85 -19.17 0.31
N TRP A 64 4.07 -18.65 0.49
CA TRP A 64 5.29 -19.29 0.00
C TRP A 64 5.63 -20.52 0.83
N THR A 65 5.64 -20.38 2.16
CA THR A 65 5.98 -21.48 3.06
C THR A 65 4.92 -22.58 3.11
N LYS A 66 3.70 -22.34 2.60
CA LYS A 66 2.66 -23.37 2.41
C LYS A 66 2.86 -24.17 1.13
N ASN A 67 3.26 -23.52 0.04
CA ASN A 67 3.53 -24.17 -1.25
C ASN A 67 4.62 -23.37 -2.00
N PRO A 68 5.90 -23.77 -1.90
CA PRO A 68 7.04 -23.04 -2.46
C PRO A 68 7.20 -23.31 -3.98
N SER A 69 6.12 -23.16 -4.73
CA SER A 69 6.11 -23.27 -6.19
C SER A 69 5.98 -21.88 -6.81
N LEU A 70 6.95 -21.51 -7.66
CA LEU A 70 6.92 -20.23 -8.40
C LEU A 70 5.65 -20.08 -9.22
N LYS A 71 5.26 -21.14 -9.96
CA LYS A 71 4.04 -21.16 -10.77
C LYS A 71 2.80 -20.88 -9.91
N HIS A 72 2.68 -21.56 -8.76
CA HIS A 72 1.56 -21.35 -7.84
C HIS A 72 1.57 -19.94 -7.25
N PHE A 73 2.73 -19.46 -6.84
CA PHE A 73 2.93 -18.13 -6.26
C PHE A 73 2.47 -17.05 -7.24
N PHE A 74 3.04 -17.01 -8.44
CA PHE A 74 2.74 -15.98 -9.43
C PHE A 74 1.29 -16.06 -9.92
N LYS A 75 0.76 -17.26 -10.21
CA LYS A 75 -0.63 -17.43 -10.66
C LYS A 75 -1.62 -16.76 -9.71
N ARG A 76 -1.45 -16.90 -8.40
CA ARG A 76 -2.35 -16.30 -7.40
C ARG A 76 -2.25 -14.77 -7.33
N ARG A 77 -1.09 -14.18 -7.68
CA ARG A 77 -0.83 -12.74 -7.60
C ARG A 77 -1.37 -12.06 -8.84
N TYR A 78 -1.07 -12.62 -10.00
CA TYR A 78 -1.67 -12.21 -11.27
C TYR A 78 -3.20 -12.29 -11.18
N ALA A 79 -3.78 -13.41 -10.71
CA ALA A 79 -5.23 -13.51 -10.53
C ALA A 79 -5.81 -12.47 -9.55
N ARG A 80 -5.09 -12.10 -8.48
CA ARG A 80 -5.61 -11.09 -7.53
C ARG A 80 -5.57 -9.67 -8.11
N VAL A 81 -4.54 -9.34 -8.90
CA VAL A 81 -4.23 -7.97 -9.31
C VAL A 81 -4.72 -7.65 -10.72
N TYR A 82 -4.39 -8.51 -11.69
CA TYR A 82 -4.54 -8.20 -13.11
C TYR A 82 -5.98 -8.07 -13.60
N PRO A 83 -6.95 -8.87 -13.13
CA PRO A 83 -8.32 -8.74 -13.64
C PRO A 83 -8.92 -7.34 -13.40
N ALA A 84 -8.81 -6.81 -12.18
CA ALA A 84 -9.26 -5.45 -11.88
C ALA A 84 -8.36 -4.40 -12.54
N TRP A 85 -7.04 -4.61 -12.51
CA TRP A 85 -6.06 -3.71 -13.13
C TRP A 85 -6.33 -3.52 -14.62
N LEU A 86 -6.45 -4.59 -15.40
CA LEU A 86 -6.63 -4.50 -16.86
C LEU A 86 -7.90 -3.76 -17.24
N VAL A 87 -9.01 -4.00 -16.53
CA VAL A 87 -10.26 -3.26 -16.75
C VAL A 87 -10.03 -1.76 -16.52
N MET A 88 -9.46 -1.38 -15.37
CA MET A 88 -9.28 0.03 -15.02
C MET A 88 -8.20 0.72 -15.83
N ALA A 89 -7.10 0.02 -16.16
CA ALA A 89 -6.02 0.51 -17.00
C ALA A 89 -6.51 0.76 -18.42
N CYS A 90 -7.34 -0.11 -18.99
CA CYS A 90 -7.98 0.15 -20.29
C CYS A 90 -8.91 1.36 -20.24
N LEU A 91 -9.77 1.45 -19.21
CA LEU A 91 -10.70 2.57 -19.02
C LEU A 91 -10.00 3.92 -18.83
N PHE A 92 -8.75 3.92 -18.35
CA PHE A 92 -7.95 5.13 -18.20
C PHE A 92 -7.05 5.41 -19.40
N TYR A 93 -6.14 4.50 -19.76
CA TYR A 93 -5.08 4.77 -20.73
C TYR A 93 -5.58 4.82 -22.17
N ILE A 94 -6.63 4.08 -22.56
CA ILE A 94 -7.16 4.12 -23.94
C ILE A 94 -7.81 5.47 -24.24
N PRO A 95 -8.75 6.00 -23.43
CA PRO A 95 -9.30 7.33 -23.69
C PRO A 95 -8.26 8.44 -23.62
N ASN A 96 -7.29 8.35 -22.70
CA ASN A 96 -6.20 9.34 -22.63
C ASN A 96 -5.34 9.32 -23.89
N TYR A 97 -5.02 8.13 -24.43
CA TYR A 97 -4.27 8.01 -25.69
C TYR A 97 -5.03 8.60 -26.88
N ILE A 98 -6.35 8.34 -26.98
CA ILE A 98 -7.17 8.85 -28.09
C ILE A 98 -7.30 10.38 -28.02
N ASN A 99 -7.54 10.94 -26.83
CA ASN A 99 -7.79 12.36 -26.68
C ASN A 99 -6.51 13.20 -26.63
N CYS A 100 -5.41 12.63 -26.15
CA CYS A 100 -4.10 13.28 -26.03
C CYS A 100 -2.98 12.30 -26.43
N PRO A 101 -2.80 12.00 -27.74
CA PRO A 101 -1.79 11.04 -28.21
C PRO A 101 -0.36 11.34 -27.74
N ASP A 102 -0.04 12.63 -27.54
CA ASP A 102 1.26 13.10 -27.03
C ASP A 102 1.23 13.51 -25.55
N GLY A 103 0.16 13.20 -24.82
CA GLY A 103 -0.13 13.65 -23.44
C GLY A 103 0.75 13.06 -22.34
N GLY A 104 1.94 12.56 -22.68
CA GLY A 104 2.95 12.05 -21.75
C GLY A 104 2.73 10.61 -21.30
N TYR A 105 1.50 10.20 -20.97
CA TYR A 105 1.21 8.84 -20.47
C TYR A 105 1.61 7.75 -21.47
N SER A 106 0.99 7.76 -22.65
CA SER A 106 1.20 6.79 -23.74
C SER A 106 1.53 7.55 -25.03
N PRO A 107 2.80 7.88 -25.32
CA PRO A 107 3.16 8.65 -26.53
C PRO A 107 2.93 7.90 -27.85
N ASP A 108 2.82 6.57 -27.80
CA ASP A 108 2.60 5.72 -28.98
C ASP A 108 1.86 4.42 -28.57
N ILE A 109 1.48 3.61 -29.57
CA ILE A 109 0.79 2.32 -29.36
C ILE A 109 1.62 1.35 -28.50
N PRO A 110 2.93 1.14 -28.73
CA PRO A 110 3.75 0.30 -27.85
C PRO A 110 3.71 0.74 -26.37
N ASN A 111 3.82 2.04 -26.10
CA ASN A 111 3.72 2.58 -24.74
C ASN A 111 2.31 2.42 -24.16
N LEU A 112 1.25 2.55 -24.97
CA LEU A 112 -0.11 2.25 -24.53
C LEU A 112 -0.25 0.79 -24.07
N ILE A 113 0.23 -0.15 -24.89
CA ILE A 113 0.22 -1.58 -24.56
C ILE A 113 1.04 -1.83 -23.28
N ALA A 114 2.23 -1.25 -23.19
CA ALA A 114 3.09 -1.39 -22.01
C ALA A 114 2.46 -0.79 -20.74
N ASN A 115 1.74 0.33 -20.85
CA ASN A 115 0.99 0.93 -19.74
C ASN A 115 -0.13 0.01 -19.25
N ILE A 116 -0.92 -0.55 -20.17
CA ILE A 116 -2.01 -1.47 -19.80
C ILE A 116 -1.46 -2.74 -19.16
N LEU A 117 -0.38 -3.31 -19.69
CA LEU A 117 0.15 -4.60 -19.21
C LEU A 117 0.97 -4.48 -17.92
N VAL A 118 1.78 -3.43 -17.77
CA VAL A 118 2.77 -3.36 -16.69
C VAL A 118 2.91 -1.97 -16.05
N GLY A 119 2.06 -0.99 -16.38
CA GLY A 119 2.15 0.36 -15.82
C GLY A 119 3.46 1.06 -16.18
N TRP A 120 3.90 0.93 -17.44
CA TRP A 120 5.21 1.38 -17.92
C TRP A 120 5.54 2.86 -17.66
N SER A 121 4.54 3.73 -17.72
CA SER A 121 4.67 5.18 -17.48
C SER A 121 5.24 5.49 -16.11
N PHE A 122 4.97 4.67 -15.09
CA PHE A 122 5.57 4.83 -13.77
C PHE A 122 7.10 4.74 -13.84
N TRP A 123 7.62 3.73 -14.54
CA TRP A 123 9.07 3.50 -14.67
C TRP A 123 9.76 4.54 -15.55
N ARG A 124 9.07 4.99 -16.61
CA ARG A 124 9.63 5.89 -17.63
C ARG A 124 9.57 7.37 -17.23
N ILE A 125 8.45 7.84 -16.68
CA ILE A 125 8.17 9.28 -16.47
C ILE A 125 7.59 9.60 -15.09
N ASP A 126 7.68 8.69 -14.11
CA ASP A 126 7.15 8.88 -12.76
C ASP A 126 5.63 9.18 -12.74
N ASP A 127 4.87 8.42 -13.54
CA ASP A 127 3.41 8.47 -13.49
C ASP A 127 2.88 7.87 -12.17
N LEU A 128 2.48 8.75 -11.26
CA LEU A 128 1.90 8.42 -9.96
C LEU A 128 0.39 8.12 -10.00
N THR A 129 -0.24 8.00 -11.17
CA THR A 129 -1.69 7.74 -11.26
C THR A 129 -2.05 6.37 -10.69
N PHE A 130 -1.32 5.34 -11.10
CA PHE A 130 -1.54 3.97 -10.64
C PHE A 130 -0.28 3.26 -10.15
N TRP A 131 0.77 4.00 -9.82
CA TRP A 131 2.11 3.52 -9.46
C TRP A 131 2.17 2.33 -8.47
N PHE A 132 1.21 2.20 -7.55
CA PHE A 132 1.20 1.09 -6.59
C PHE A 132 1.15 -0.28 -7.27
N VAL A 133 0.40 -0.44 -8.37
CA VAL A 133 0.28 -1.72 -9.09
C VAL A 133 1.60 -2.18 -9.71
N PRO A 134 2.29 -1.39 -10.56
CA PRO A 134 3.61 -1.77 -11.04
C PRO A 134 4.61 -2.00 -9.90
N SER A 135 4.56 -1.16 -8.86
CA SER A 135 5.43 -1.29 -7.69
C SER A 135 5.25 -2.62 -6.94
N ILE A 136 4.02 -2.97 -6.57
CA ILE A 136 3.76 -4.22 -5.83
C ILE A 136 4.07 -5.46 -6.68
N MET A 137 3.80 -5.41 -7.99
CA MET A 137 4.12 -6.50 -8.91
C MET A 137 5.63 -6.69 -9.06
N MET A 138 6.40 -5.59 -9.09
CA MET A 138 7.86 -5.66 -9.06
C MET A 138 8.36 -6.27 -7.74
N LEU A 139 7.82 -5.85 -6.58
CA LEU A 139 8.17 -6.45 -5.28
C LEU A 139 7.82 -7.95 -5.21
N TYR A 140 6.69 -8.37 -5.78
CA TYR A 140 6.31 -9.77 -5.87
C TYR A 140 7.28 -10.61 -6.72
N THR A 141 7.95 -10.00 -7.70
CA THR A 141 8.95 -10.68 -8.53
C THR A 141 10.16 -11.10 -7.71
N PHE A 142 10.65 -10.25 -6.80
CA PHE A 142 11.83 -10.55 -5.96
C PHE A 142 11.49 -11.31 -4.67
N ALA A 143 10.23 -11.28 -4.23
CA ALA A 143 9.83 -11.84 -2.94
C ALA A 143 10.18 -13.35 -2.76
N PRO A 144 9.96 -14.26 -3.73
CA PRO A 144 10.37 -15.66 -3.59
C PRO A 144 11.86 -15.84 -3.36
N ALA A 145 12.69 -15.09 -4.09
CA ALA A 145 14.15 -15.12 -3.92
C ALA A 145 14.56 -14.68 -2.52
N TYR A 146 14.00 -13.56 -2.04
CA TYR A 146 14.25 -13.07 -0.68
C TYR A 146 13.78 -14.08 0.38
N MET A 147 12.59 -14.65 0.24
CA MET A 147 12.07 -15.65 1.18
C MET A 147 12.92 -16.93 1.21
N ASN A 148 13.43 -17.39 0.06
CA ASN A 148 14.35 -18.52 0.01
C ASN A 148 15.69 -18.19 0.68
N LEU A 149 16.21 -16.98 0.45
CA LEU A 149 17.46 -16.50 1.03
C LEU A 149 17.39 -16.48 2.55
N ILE A 150 16.38 -15.85 3.16
CA ILE A 150 16.28 -15.75 4.62
C ILE A 150 15.88 -17.07 5.31
N GLN A 151 15.31 -18.03 4.58
CA GLN A 151 15.10 -19.40 5.06
C GLN A 151 16.42 -20.16 5.17
N ARG A 152 17.31 -20.02 4.17
CA ARG A 152 18.63 -20.67 4.17
C ARG A 152 19.64 -19.96 5.07
N HIS A 153 19.60 -18.64 5.08
CA HIS A 153 20.56 -17.79 5.78
C HIS A 153 19.82 -16.73 6.60
N PRO A 154 19.46 -17.04 7.87
CA PRO A 154 18.71 -16.13 8.73
C PRO A 154 19.29 -14.74 8.92
N SER A 155 20.62 -14.57 8.81
CA SER A 155 21.31 -13.28 8.90
C SER A 155 20.88 -12.30 7.81
N TYR A 156 20.40 -12.76 6.66
CA TYR A 156 19.92 -11.88 5.58
C TYR A 156 18.60 -11.18 5.90
N ARG A 157 17.99 -11.45 7.07
CA ARG A 157 16.88 -10.63 7.60
C ARG A 157 17.29 -9.19 7.88
N TRP A 158 18.58 -8.86 7.88
CA TRP A 158 19.12 -7.49 7.94
C TRP A 158 19.09 -6.73 6.60
N LEU A 159 18.71 -7.37 5.48
CA LEU A 159 18.56 -6.69 4.18
C LEU A 159 17.61 -5.47 4.17
N PRO A 160 16.54 -5.37 5.00
CA PRO A 160 15.77 -4.14 5.10
C PRO A 160 16.62 -2.93 5.52
N ALA A 161 17.64 -3.11 6.36
CA ALA A 161 18.55 -2.03 6.74
C ALA A 161 19.41 -1.60 5.54
N LEU A 162 19.91 -2.55 4.74
CA LEU A 162 20.60 -2.23 3.49
C LEU A 162 19.67 -1.57 2.46
N ALA A 163 18.39 -1.95 2.42
CA ALA A 163 17.39 -1.27 1.59
C ALA A 163 17.13 0.18 2.04
N MET A 164 17.24 0.49 3.35
CA MET A 164 17.21 1.88 3.82
C MET A 164 18.42 2.67 3.33
N VAL A 165 19.63 2.07 3.37
CA VAL A 165 20.83 2.70 2.80
C VAL A 165 20.65 2.93 1.29
N LEU A 166 20.09 1.96 0.57
CA LEU A 166 19.77 2.12 -0.86
C LEU A 166 18.80 3.29 -1.10
N ALA A 167 17.76 3.44 -0.27
CA ALA A 167 16.84 4.58 -0.38
C ALA A 167 17.56 5.93 -0.17
N VAL A 168 18.50 6.00 0.78
CA VAL A 168 19.35 7.18 0.99
C VAL A 168 20.23 7.44 -0.24
N MET A 169 20.82 6.40 -0.83
CA MET A 169 21.61 6.52 -2.07
C MET A 169 20.77 7.02 -3.24
N VAL A 170 19.53 6.53 -3.39
CA VAL A 170 18.59 6.99 -4.43
C VAL A 170 18.26 8.46 -4.27
N GLN A 171 18.17 8.97 -3.04
CA GLN A 171 17.91 10.38 -2.82
C GLN A 171 19.16 11.27 -3.01
N TYR A 172 20.33 10.83 -2.55
CA TYR A 172 21.46 11.73 -2.33
C TYR A 172 22.74 11.40 -3.11
N TYR A 173 22.92 10.18 -3.61
CA TYR A 173 24.13 9.81 -4.33
C TYR A 173 23.94 10.10 -5.83
N PRO A 174 24.64 11.10 -6.42
CA PRO A 174 24.28 11.64 -7.74
C PRO A 174 24.20 10.61 -8.88
N PRO A 175 25.10 9.62 -9.01
CA PRO A 175 24.97 8.61 -10.06
C PRO A 175 23.71 7.74 -9.94
N VAL A 176 23.31 7.39 -8.72
CA VAL A 176 22.10 6.58 -8.48
C VAL A 176 20.86 7.46 -8.58
N HIS A 177 20.90 8.67 -8.04
CA HIS A 177 19.81 9.64 -8.16
C HIS A 177 19.51 10.01 -9.62
N GLY A 178 20.54 10.24 -10.45
CA GLY A 178 20.36 10.53 -11.87
C GLY A 178 19.76 9.35 -12.66
N ALA A 179 20.00 8.11 -12.21
CA ALA A 179 19.50 6.91 -12.88
C ALA A 179 18.06 6.53 -12.46
N VAL A 180 17.73 6.65 -11.17
CA VAL A 180 16.47 6.13 -10.61
C VAL A 180 15.83 7.03 -9.54
N GLY A 181 16.29 8.28 -9.39
CA GLY A 181 15.79 9.21 -8.39
C GLY A 181 14.31 9.56 -8.55
N HIS A 182 13.79 9.54 -9.78
CA HIS A 182 12.36 9.69 -10.06
C HIS A 182 11.52 8.50 -9.54
N LEU A 183 12.14 7.38 -9.22
CA LEU A 183 11.49 6.20 -8.62
C LEU A 183 11.69 6.13 -7.10
N GLU A 184 12.07 7.21 -6.45
CA GLU A 184 12.33 7.26 -5.01
C GLU A 184 11.16 6.67 -4.19
N ILE A 185 9.91 6.88 -4.62
CA ILE A 185 8.72 6.28 -4.00
C ILE A 185 8.70 4.76 -3.99
N PHE A 186 9.27 4.11 -4.98
CA PHE A 186 9.40 2.67 -4.99
C PHE A 186 10.50 2.23 -4.02
N PHE A 187 11.70 2.83 -4.11
CA PHE A 187 12.87 2.40 -3.35
C PHE A 187 12.72 2.62 -1.85
N SER A 188 12.17 3.75 -1.43
CA SER A 188 11.91 4.05 0.00
C SER A 188 10.86 3.15 0.65
N ARG A 189 10.08 2.40 -0.14
CA ARG A 189 9.04 1.48 0.32
C ARG A 189 9.50 0.01 0.36
N ILE A 190 10.66 -0.31 -0.23
CA ILE A 190 11.27 -1.66 -0.15
C ILE A 190 11.51 -2.09 1.32
N PRO A 191 12.07 -1.24 2.22
CA PRO A 191 12.37 -1.66 3.59
C PRO A 191 11.16 -2.21 4.34
N ILE A 192 10.04 -1.48 4.33
CA ILE A 192 8.84 -1.91 5.07
C ILE A 192 8.23 -3.19 4.50
N PHE A 193 8.30 -3.39 3.17
CA PHE A 193 7.85 -4.61 2.53
C PHE A 193 8.67 -5.83 2.98
N LEU A 194 10.00 -5.70 3.00
CA LEU A 194 10.90 -6.76 3.48
C LEU A 194 10.72 -7.03 4.98
N LEU A 195 10.51 -5.99 5.78
CA LEU A 195 10.15 -6.13 7.20
C LEU A 195 8.83 -6.89 7.38
N GLY A 196 7.85 -6.66 6.51
CA GLY A 196 6.61 -7.44 6.46
C GLY A 196 6.87 -8.93 6.23
N ILE A 197 7.74 -9.29 5.28
CA ILE A 197 8.13 -10.69 5.03
C ILE A 197 8.82 -11.29 6.28
N ASN A 198 9.75 -10.56 6.90
CA ASN A 198 10.43 -11.00 8.12
C ASN A 198 9.43 -11.24 9.26
N CYS A 199 8.51 -10.29 9.45
CA CYS A 199 7.44 -10.39 10.45
C CYS A 199 6.54 -11.60 10.19
N GLY A 200 6.33 -11.98 8.93
CA GLY A 200 5.60 -13.17 8.55
C GLY A 200 6.08 -14.46 9.23
N THR A 201 7.39 -14.58 9.51
CA THR A 201 7.95 -15.70 10.29
C THR A 201 7.38 -15.69 11.72
N LEU A 202 7.48 -14.56 12.40
CA LEU A 202 7.05 -14.38 13.79
C LEU A 202 5.54 -14.56 13.97
N VAL A 203 4.76 -14.04 13.02
CA VAL A 203 3.30 -14.17 12.99
C VAL A 203 2.90 -15.64 12.78
N LYS A 204 3.58 -16.36 11.87
CA LYS A 204 3.34 -17.79 11.60
C LYS A 204 3.68 -18.68 12.80
N GLU A 205 4.77 -18.37 13.49
CA GLU A 205 5.20 -19.05 14.72
C GLU A 205 4.34 -18.70 15.94
N LYS A 206 3.35 -17.80 15.79
CA LYS A 206 2.48 -17.32 16.87
C LYS A 206 3.28 -16.79 18.08
N ARG A 207 4.43 -16.16 17.80
CA ARG A 207 5.26 -15.53 18.83
C ARG A 207 4.43 -14.49 19.59
N THR A 208 4.72 -14.35 20.87
CA THR A 208 4.09 -13.36 21.74
C THR A 208 5.11 -12.30 22.15
N VAL A 209 4.61 -11.10 22.42
CA VAL A 209 5.39 -10.02 23.03
C VAL A 209 4.82 -9.78 24.43
N GLU A 210 5.70 -9.38 25.35
CA GLU A 210 5.30 -9.03 26.71
C GLU A 210 4.20 -7.95 26.71
N GLY A 211 3.17 -8.13 27.53
CA GLY A 211 2.05 -7.18 27.59
C GLY A 211 2.46 -5.78 28.03
N ALA A 212 3.58 -5.64 28.75
CA ALA A 212 4.16 -4.34 29.12
C ALA A 212 4.69 -3.55 27.92
N SER A 213 5.12 -4.23 26.85
CA SER A 213 5.65 -3.61 25.63
C SER A 213 4.61 -2.77 24.87
N ILE A 214 3.32 -2.84 25.24
CA ILE A 214 2.29 -1.96 24.68
C ILE A 214 2.63 -0.47 24.86
N TRP A 215 3.31 -0.11 25.95
CA TRP A 215 3.72 1.27 26.19
C TRP A 215 4.87 1.71 25.30
N LEU A 216 5.82 0.81 25.04
CA LEU A 216 6.88 1.05 24.07
C LEU A 216 6.31 1.19 22.66
N MET A 217 5.32 0.37 22.29
CA MET A 217 4.61 0.49 21.02
C MET A 217 3.84 1.80 20.92
N ALA A 218 3.13 2.21 21.97
CA ALA A 218 2.43 3.49 22.02
C ALA A 218 3.38 4.69 21.92
N LEU A 219 4.51 4.64 22.62
CA LEU A 219 5.55 5.67 22.55
C LEU A 219 6.14 5.76 21.14
N ALA A 220 6.52 4.62 20.54
CA ALA A 220 7.02 4.58 19.17
C ALA A 220 5.99 5.12 18.17
N PHE A 221 4.72 4.79 18.35
CA PHE A 221 3.62 5.29 17.52
C PHE A 221 3.48 6.81 17.64
N VAL A 222 3.39 7.34 18.86
CA VAL A 222 3.21 8.77 19.11
C VAL A 222 4.40 9.59 18.60
N MET A 223 5.63 9.16 18.90
CA MET A 223 6.84 9.85 18.41
C MET A 223 6.90 9.85 16.88
N SER A 224 6.63 8.71 16.25
CA SER A 224 6.66 8.61 14.79
C SER A 224 5.54 9.44 14.15
N LEU A 225 4.33 9.39 14.70
CA LEU A 225 3.20 10.17 14.21
C LEU A 225 3.45 11.67 14.35
N ALA A 226 3.93 12.14 15.50
CA ALA A 226 4.29 13.53 15.72
C ALA A 226 5.34 14.00 14.69
N MET A 227 6.37 13.19 14.45
CA MET A 227 7.37 13.52 13.44
C MET A 227 6.80 13.57 12.02
N CYS A 228 5.90 12.66 11.66
CA CYS A 228 5.24 12.69 10.34
C CYS A 228 4.36 13.93 10.17
N VAL A 229 3.62 14.31 11.22
CA VAL A 229 2.82 15.53 11.22
C VAL A 229 3.72 16.75 11.03
N GLU A 230 4.87 16.83 11.72
CA GLU A 230 5.82 17.93 11.53
C GLU A 230 6.45 17.96 10.13
N PHE A 231 6.73 16.79 9.53
CA PHE A 231 7.20 16.69 8.14
C PHE A 231 6.20 17.24 7.13
N GLU A 232 4.89 17.01 7.35
CA GLU A 232 3.83 17.53 6.48
C GLU A 232 3.43 18.97 6.81
N GLU A 233 3.61 19.42 8.05
CA GLU A 233 3.32 20.80 8.49
C GLU A 233 4.54 21.72 8.35
N SER A 234 5.28 21.88 9.45
CA SER A 234 6.34 22.86 9.63
C SER A 234 7.49 22.66 8.63
N TRP A 235 7.77 21.41 8.26
CA TRP A 235 8.94 21.05 7.47
C TRP A 235 8.64 20.63 6.03
N ARG A 236 7.38 20.79 5.59
CA ARG A 236 6.99 20.47 4.21
C ARG A 236 7.87 21.20 3.20
N GLY A 237 8.47 20.44 2.29
CA GLY A 237 9.37 20.97 1.26
C GLY A 237 10.79 21.32 1.74
N ARG A 238 11.08 21.23 3.05
CA ARG A 238 12.45 21.42 3.58
C ARG A 238 13.25 20.13 3.55
N PHE A 239 12.58 18.99 3.67
CA PHE A 239 13.17 17.67 3.64
C PHE A 239 12.54 16.84 2.52
N PRO A 240 13.30 15.93 1.89
CA PRO A 240 12.76 15.02 0.90
C PRO A 240 11.77 14.03 1.53
N LEU A 241 10.76 13.63 0.74
CA LEU A 241 9.68 12.72 1.17
C LEU A 241 10.19 11.35 1.65
N PHE A 242 11.37 10.91 1.22
CA PHE A 242 11.94 9.65 1.67
C PHE A 242 12.16 9.63 3.20
N LEU A 243 12.52 10.77 3.83
CA LEU A 243 12.75 10.83 5.28
C LEU A 243 11.47 10.55 6.05
N GLU A 244 10.36 11.14 5.60
CA GLU A 244 9.03 10.86 6.16
C GLU A 244 8.70 9.36 6.07
N ARG A 245 9.02 8.72 4.93
CA ARG A 245 8.80 7.27 4.75
C ARG A 245 9.71 6.41 5.61
N MET A 246 10.91 6.87 5.97
CA MET A 246 11.73 6.18 6.97
C MET A 246 11.08 6.22 8.35
N VAL A 247 10.40 7.32 8.71
CA VAL A 247 9.62 7.44 9.96
C VAL A 247 8.28 6.68 9.89
N TYR A 248 7.72 6.50 8.70
CA TYR A 248 6.56 5.63 8.52
C TYR A 248 6.83 4.16 8.88
N ILE A 249 8.08 3.68 8.82
CA ILE A 249 8.42 2.30 9.19
C ILE A 249 8.02 2.01 10.65
N PRO A 250 8.57 2.71 11.67
CA PRO A 250 8.18 2.51 13.06
C PRO A 250 6.71 2.88 13.32
N LEU A 251 6.15 3.87 12.61
CA LEU A 251 4.71 4.20 12.69
C LEU A 251 3.82 3.04 12.23
N THR A 252 4.19 2.38 11.13
CA THR A 252 3.44 1.26 10.55
C THR A 252 3.50 0.04 11.45
N VAL A 253 4.71 -0.34 11.91
CA VAL A 253 4.88 -1.53 12.75
C VAL A 253 4.14 -1.36 14.08
N SER A 254 4.34 -0.22 14.75
CA SER A 254 3.65 0.05 16.02
C SER A 254 2.14 0.24 15.83
N GLY A 255 1.73 0.96 14.78
CA GLY A 255 0.33 1.19 14.44
C GLY A 255 -0.43 -0.10 14.14
N VAL A 256 0.14 -1.00 13.33
CA VAL A 256 -0.47 -2.31 13.04
C VAL A 256 -0.65 -3.14 14.31
N LEU A 257 0.34 -3.15 15.21
CA LEU A 257 0.24 -3.87 16.48
C LEU A 257 -0.84 -3.28 17.40
N LEU A 258 -0.87 -1.96 17.56
CA LEU A 258 -1.87 -1.26 18.37
C LEU A 258 -3.28 -1.45 17.80
N MET A 259 -3.47 -1.25 16.50
CA MET A 259 -4.74 -1.48 15.82
C MET A 259 -5.19 -2.94 15.96
N SER A 260 -4.29 -3.91 15.88
CA SER A 260 -4.60 -5.33 16.11
C SER A 260 -5.14 -5.57 17.53
N GLN A 261 -4.60 -4.87 18.55
CA GLN A 261 -5.12 -4.95 19.91
C GLN A 261 -6.48 -4.25 20.04
N MET A 262 -6.67 -3.09 19.41
CA MET A 262 -7.97 -2.39 19.40
C MET A 262 -9.07 -3.24 18.74
N LEU A 263 -8.74 -3.95 17.66
CA LEU A 263 -9.67 -4.81 16.93
C LEU A 263 -10.16 -6.00 17.77
N ARG A 264 -9.42 -6.44 18.81
CA ARG A 264 -9.90 -7.47 19.76
C ARG A 264 -11.18 -7.03 20.49
N HIS A 265 -11.28 -5.74 20.80
CA HIS A 265 -12.40 -5.16 21.54
C HIS A 265 -13.43 -4.46 20.65
N THR A 266 -13.20 -4.45 19.34
CA THR A 266 -14.09 -3.79 18.38
C THR A 266 -15.33 -4.66 18.09
N PRO A 267 -16.54 -4.08 18.04
CA PRO A 267 -17.76 -4.81 17.69
C PRO A 267 -17.65 -5.57 16.38
N GLN A 268 -18.29 -6.75 16.30
CA GLN A 268 -18.19 -7.63 15.14
C GLN A 268 -18.71 -6.97 13.85
N ALA A 269 -19.72 -6.11 13.94
CA ALA A 269 -20.25 -5.37 12.80
C ALA A 269 -19.18 -4.44 12.17
N VAL A 270 -18.46 -3.69 13.00
CA VAL A 270 -17.39 -2.78 12.55
C VAL A 270 -16.24 -3.58 11.94
N LYS A 271 -15.83 -4.69 12.56
CA LYS A 271 -14.82 -5.58 11.97
C LYS A 271 -15.23 -6.13 10.60
N ARG A 272 -16.48 -6.59 10.46
CA ARG A 272 -16.99 -7.07 9.16
C ARG A 272 -16.98 -5.96 8.10
N ALA A 273 -17.35 -4.73 8.47
CA ALA A 273 -17.30 -3.59 7.58
C ALA A 273 -15.86 -3.28 7.14
N LEU A 274 -14.90 -3.21 8.07
CA LEU A 274 -13.49 -2.98 7.76
C LEU A 274 -12.90 -4.11 6.90
N ALA A 275 -13.21 -5.36 7.22
CA ALA A 275 -12.78 -6.52 6.43
C ALA A 275 -13.36 -6.51 5.01
N PHE A 276 -14.61 -6.04 4.86
CA PHE A 276 -15.21 -5.84 3.54
C PHE A 276 -14.43 -4.80 2.73
N VAL A 277 -14.16 -3.61 3.30
CA VAL A 277 -13.33 -2.58 2.66
C VAL A 277 -11.96 -3.14 2.28
N GLY A 278 -11.32 -3.88 3.18
CA GLY A 278 -10.02 -4.51 2.92
C GLY A 278 -10.06 -5.54 1.80
N THR A 279 -11.18 -6.26 1.64
CA THR A 279 -11.36 -7.26 0.57
C THR A 279 -11.33 -6.61 -0.81
N ILE A 280 -12.00 -5.47 -0.97
CA ILE A 280 -12.11 -4.72 -2.24
C ILE A 280 -11.12 -3.54 -2.33
N SER A 281 -10.09 -3.53 -1.49
CA SER A 281 -9.14 -2.40 -1.37
C SER A 281 -8.40 -2.06 -2.67
N LEU A 282 -8.02 -3.07 -3.46
CA LEU A 282 -7.37 -2.83 -4.75
C LEU A 282 -8.32 -2.11 -5.72
N GLU A 283 -9.57 -2.56 -5.77
CA GLU A 283 -10.61 -1.98 -6.60
C GLU A 283 -10.90 -0.53 -6.19
N ILE A 284 -10.96 -0.24 -4.87
CA ILE A 284 -11.05 1.13 -4.35
C ILE A 284 -9.85 1.96 -4.79
N TYR A 285 -8.62 1.44 -4.62
CA TYR A 285 -7.40 2.13 -5.02
C TYR A 285 -7.44 2.58 -6.48
N LEU A 286 -7.86 1.71 -7.40
CA LEU A 286 -7.92 2.02 -8.83
C LEU A 286 -9.00 3.05 -9.21
N ILE A 287 -10.04 3.20 -8.38
CA ILE A 287 -11.23 4.01 -8.71
C ILE A 287 -11.18 5.39 -8.05
N HIS A 288 -10.80 5.45 -6.77
CA HIS A 288 -11.14 6.58 -5.89
C HIS A 288 -10.62 7.95 -6.37
N ILE A 289 -9.47 8.01 -7.05
CA ILE A 289 -8.91 9.28 -7.54
C ILE A 289 -9.50 9.64 -8.90
N GLN A 290 -9.12 8.89 -9.94
CA GLN A 290 -9.34 9.29 -11.33
C GLN A 290 -10.80 9.15 -11.76
N PHE A 291 -11.56 8.24 -11.14
CA PHE A 291 -12.94 7.94 -11.51
C PHE A 291 -13.97 8.48 -10.54
N VAL A 292 -13.55 8.97 -9.36
CA VAL A 292 -14.48 9.48 -8.34
C VAL A 292 -14.06 10.87 -7.88
N LEU A 293 -12.95 11.00 -7.17
CA LEU A 293 -12.52 12.27 -6.58
C LEU A 293 -12.38 13.37 -7.64
N LYS A 294 -11.78 13.07 -8.79
CA LYS A 294 -11.66 14.01 -9.93
C LYS A 294 -12.99 14.66 -10.34
N TYR A 295 -14.09 13.92 -10.24
CA TYR A 295 -15.43 14.39 -10.59
C TYR A 295 -16.16 15.06 -9.40
N ILE A 296 -15.77 14.76 -8.16
CA ILE A 296 -16.34 15.39 -6.96
C ILE A 296 -15.66 16.73 -6.66
N THR A 297 -14.34 16.84 -6.85
CA THR A 297 -13.54 18.04 -6.51
C THR A 297 -14.09 19.36 -7.07
N PRO A 298 -14.60 19.44 -8.32
CA PRO A 298 -15.15 20.67 -8.88
C PRO A 298 -16.34 21.26 -8.08
N TYR A 299 -17.08 20.44 -7.34
CA TYR A 299 -18.23 20.89 -6.54
C TYR A 299 -17.84 21.59 -5.22
N LYS A 300 -16.55 21.60 -4.83
CA LYS A 300 -16.01 22.33 -3.67
C LYS A 300 -16.82 22.13 -2.37
N LEU A 301 -17.21 20.88 -2.08
CA LEU A 301 -18.10 20.51 -0.98
C LEU A 301 -17.49 20.65 0.44
N GLY A 302 -16.25 21.12 0.55
CA GLY A 302 -15.46 21.05 1.79
C GLY A 302 -14.96 19.63 2.08
N TYR A 303 -14.05 19.50 3.05
CA TYR A 303 -13.33 18.24 3.28
C TYR A 303 -14.25 17.08 3.69
N CYS A 304 -15.07 17.25 4.73
CA CYS A 304 -15.88 16.16 5.28
C CYS A 304 -16.87 15.59 4.25
N LEU A 305 -17.61 16.47 3.56
CA LEU A 305 -18.59 16.03 2.58
C LEU A 305 -17.89 15.42 1.35
N THR A 306 -16.79 16.00 0.87
CA THR A 306 -15.99 15.40 -0.21
C THR A 306 -15.50 14.00 0.17
N ALA A 307 -14.97 13.83 1.39
CA ALA A 307 -14.47 12.55 1.87
C ALA A 307 -15.59 11.50 1.98
N LEU A 308 -16.73 11.85 2.60
CA LEU A 308 -17.87 10.95 2.74
C LEU A 308 -18.44 10.54 1.39
N THR A 309 -18.64 11.49 0.47
CA THR A 309 -19.14 11.20 -0.88
C THR A 309 -18.15 10.35 -1.67
N MET A 310 -16.85 10.68 -1.63
CA MET A 310 -15.82 9.90 -2.31
C MET A 310 -15.74 8.47 -1.77
N ILE A 311 -15.77 8.28 -0.45
CA ILE A 311 -15.77 6.94 0.17
C ILE A 311 -17.02 6.16 -0.25
N ALA A 312 -18.20 6.75 -0.14
CA ALA A 312 -19.46 6.08 -0.46
C ALA A 312 -19.52 5.64 -1.93
N VAL A 313 -19.22 6.55 -2.86
CA VAL A 313 -19.23 6.25 -4.30
C VAL A 313 -18.14 5.24 -4.66
N SER A 314 -16.92 5.40 -4.13
CA SER A 314 -15.82 4.47 -4.40
C SER A 314 -16.13 3.05 -3.91
N LEU A 315 -16.77 2.90 -2.75
CA LEU A 315 -17.17 1.59 -2.22
C LEU A 315 -18.17 0.87 -3.14
N VAL A 316 -19.18 1.60 -3.63
CA VAL A 316 -20.18 1.04 -4.54
C VAL A 316 -19.52 0.61 -5.86
N LEU A 317 -18.76 1.49 -6.49
CA LEU A 317 -18.10 1.20 -7.77
C LEU A 317 -17.05 0.08 -7.64
N ALA A 318 -16.25 0.08 -6.57
CA ALA A 318 -15.28 -0.96 -6.30
C ALA A 318 -15.94 -2.33 -6.05
N TRP A 319 -17.09 -2.36 -5.36
CA TRP A 319 -17.85 -3.59 -5.18
C TRP A 319 -18.42 -4.11 -6.50
N ILE A 320 -18.95 -3.23 -7.37
CA ILE A 320 -19.43 -3.61 -8.71
C ILE A 320 -18.28 -4.19 -9.53
N LEU A 321 -17.13 -3.51 -9.58
CA LEU A 321 -15.94 -4.00 -10.28
C LEU A 321 -15.50 -5.37 -9.75
N HIS A 322 -15.47 -5.53 -8.43
CA HIS A 322 -15.11 -6.80 -7.78
C HIS A 322 -16.04 -7.94 -8.21
N LYS A 323 -17.36 -7.68 -8.33
CA LYS A 323 -18.34 -8.67 -8.81
C LYS A 323 -18.17 -8.98 -10.29
N ILE A 324 -17.95 -7.99 -11.14
CA ILE A 324 -17.70 -8.19 -12.58
C ILE A 324 -16.47 -9.06 -12.78
N VAL A 325 -15.36 -8.74 -12.10
CA VAL A 325 -14.13 -9.53 -12.16
C VAL A 325 -14.36 -10.97 -11.72
N ALA A 326 -15.06 -11.20 -10.61
CA ALA A 326 -15.35 -12.54 -10.13
C ALA A 326 -16.17 -13.38 -11.13
N LEU A 327 -17.11 -12.75 -11.85
CA LEU A 327 -17.89 -13.41 -12.91
C LEU A 327 -17.04 -13.79 -14.11
N VAL A 328 -16.14 -12.90 -14.54
CA VAL A 328 -15.20 -13.17 -15.64
C VAL A 328 -14.26 -14.33 -15.30
N GLU A 329 -13.72 -14.34 -14.07
CA GLU A 329 -12.87 -15.43 -13.60
C GLU A 329 -13.61 -16.78 -13.53
N ALA A 330 -14.88 -16.78 -13.13
CA ALA A 330 -15.67 -18.00 -13.05
C ALA A 330 -15.90 -18.60 -14.44
N LYS A 331 -16.22 -17.77 -15.45
CA LYS A 331 -16.40 -18.21 -16.83
C LYS A 331 -15.11 -18.74 -17.45
N ALA A 332 -13.98 -18.08 -17.21
CA ALA A 332 -12.67 -18.49 -17.71
C ALA A 332 -12.11 -19.80 -17.09
N ARG A 333 -12.80 -20.39 -16.10
CA ARG A 333 -12.45 -21.71 -15.53
C ARG A 333 -13.31 -22.84 -16.10
N ILE A 334 -14.40 -22.51 -16.80
CA ILE A 334 -15.38 -23.48 -17.31
C ILE A 334 -15.21 -23.70 -18.82
N GLY A 335 -14.66 -22.71 -19.54
CA GLY A 335 -14.14 -22.87 -20.90
C GLY A 335 -12.63 -23.08 -20.87
#